data_AF-A0A7S2DRJ0-F1
#
_entry.id   AF-A0A7S2DRJ0-F1
#
_cell.length_a   1.000
_cell.length_b   1.000
_cell.length_c   1.000
_cell.angle_alpha   90.00
_cell.angle_beta   90.00
_cell.angle_gamma   90.00
#
_symmetry.space_group_name_H-M   'P 1'
#
loop_
_entity.id
_entity.type
_entity.pdbx_description
1 polymer ?
#
loop_
_entity_poly.entity_id
_entity_poly.type
_entity_poly.pdbx_seq_one_letter_code
_entity_poly.pdbx_strand_id
1 'polypeptide(L)'
;VKRWANSRNAQMAPRDAYVISRYINDPLLIGGKKFDLRIYVLVTSYRPLKVYTYRHGFARFTTVNYSNEAHDIDNELVHLTNVAIQKHSDGYSHSHGGKWSLRNLKLYIEGTRGAEAASKLM
;
A
#
# COMPACT_ATOMS: atom_id res chain seq x y z
N VAL A 1 37.73 -12.26 21.34
CA VAL A 1 36.68 -12.62 22.33
C VAL A 1 35.31 -12.24 21.77
N LYS A 2 34.64 -13.15 21.06
CA LYS A 2 33.24 -13.03 20.61
C LYS A 2 32.50 -14.21 21.23
N ARG A 3 31.52 -13.95 22.10
CA ARG A 3 30.90 -14.97 22.95
C ARG A 3 29.40 -14.72 23.12
N TRP A 4 28.57 -15.18 22.19
CA TRP A 4 27.11 -15.34 22.31
C TRP A 4 26.73 -16.49 21.35
N ALA A 5 25.93 -17.51 21.66
CA ALA A 5 24.99 -17.74 22.74
C ALA A 5 24.99 -19.23 23.16
N ASN A 6 24.61 -19.50 24.41
CA ASN A 6 24.51 -20.83 25.02
C ASN A 6 23.54 -21.74 24.24
N SER A 7 24.06 -22.90 23.83
CA SER A 7 23.34 -24.06 23.35
C SER A 7 22.54 -24.73 24.48
N ARG A 8 21.44 -24.11 24.93
CA ARG A 8 20.49 -24.71 25.89
C ARG A 8 19.04 -24.29 25.67
N ASN A 9 18.55 -24.32 24.45
CA ASN A 9 17.11 -24.41 24.18
C ASN A 9 16.91 -25.20 22.89
N ALA A 10 16.61 -26.48 23.03
CA ALA A 10 16.10 -27.29 21.94
C ALA A 10 14.79 -26.66 21.43
N GLN A 11 14.82 -26.24 20.16
CA GLN A 11 13.71 -26.31 19.20
C GLN A 11 12.31 -26.06 19.76
N MET A 12 11.96 -24.78 19.94
CA MET A 12 10.63 -24.34 19.54
C MET A 12 10.81 -23.53 18.26
N ALA A 13 10.13 -23.91 17.19
CA ALA A 13 10.03 -23.05 16.01
C ALA A 13 9.63 -21.64 16.48
N PRO A 14 10.23 -20.57 15.94
CA PRO A 14 9.81 -19.22 16.29
C PRO A 14 8.29 -19.14 16.09
N ARG A 15 7.52 -18.87 17.14
CA ARG A 15 6.10 -18.56 16.97
C ARG A 15 6.04 -17.31 16.10
N ASP A 16 5.30 -17.39 15.00
CA ASP A 16 5.13 -16.24 14.12
C ASP A 16 4.53 -15.07 14.93
N ALA A 17 5.18 -13.91 14.84
CA ALA A 17 4.72 -12.70 15.49
C ALA A 17 3.74 -11.98 14.55
N TYR A 18 2.52 -11.75 15.03
CA TYR A 18 1.46 -11.08 14.28
C TYR A 18 1.14 -9.70 14.86
N VAL A 19 0.67 -8.79 14.00
CA VAL A 19 0.14 -7.49 14.38
C VAL A 19 -1.35 -7.46 14.05
N ILE A 20 -2.17 -7.06 15.03
CA ILE A 20 -3.59 -6.78 14.81
C ILE A 20 -3.71 -5.28 14.51
N SER A 21 -4.31 -4.95 13.37
CA SER A 21 -4.57 -3.57 12.96
C SER A 21 -6.03 -3.41 12.58
N ARG A 22 -6.62 -2.28 12.97
CA ARG A 22 -7.99 -1.95 12.56
C ARG A 22 -8.03 -1.76 11.05
N TYR A 23 -8.92 -2.50 10.40
CA TYR A 23 -9.15 -2.35 8.97
C TYR A 23 -9.85 -1.03 8.64
N ILE A 24 -9.42 -0.36 7.57
CA ILE A 24 -10.10 0.82 7.03
C ILE A 24 -11.24 0.32 6.13
N ASN A 25 -12.46 0.36 6.66
CA ASN A 25 -13.67 -0.15 6.03
C ASN A 25 -14.37 0.87 5.12
N ASP A 26 -14.03 2.16 5.19
CA ASP A 26 -14.52 3.18 4.26
C ASP A 26 -13.33 3.85 3.54
N PRO A 27 -12.62 3.13 2.65
CA PRO A 27 -11.50 3.69 1.91
C PRO A 27 -11.99 4.62 0.82
N LEU A 28 -11.17 5.62 0.48
CA LEU A 28 -11.37 6.38 -0.75
C LEU A 28 -11.30 5.45 -1.97
N LEU A 29 -12.36 5.46 -2.78
CA LEU A 29 -12.45 4.69 -4.03
C LEU A 29 -12.35 5.61 -5.24
N ILE A 30 -11.72 5.11 -6.30
CA ILE A 30 -11.74 5.74 -7.63
C ILE A 30 -12.27 4.71 -8.61
N GLY A 31 -13.38 5.04 -9.29
CA GLY A 31 -14.08 4.09 -10.16
C GLY A 31 -14.51 2.81 -9.44
N GLY A 32 -14.83 2.90 -8.14
CA GLY A 32 -15.21 1.76 -7.30
C GLY A 32 -14.04 0.89 -6.82
N LYS A 33 -12.78 1.21 -7.16
CA LYS A 33 -11.62 0.39 -6.82
C LYS A 33 -10.82 0.99 -5.65
N LYS A 34 -10.34 0.10 -4.77
CA LYS A 34 -9.48 0.47 -3.65
C LYS A 34 -8.07 0.74 -4.14
N PHE A 35 -7.35 1.66 -3.51
CA PHE A 35 -5.95 1.92 -3.82
C PHE A 35 -5.12 2.33 -2.61
N ASP A 36 -3.80 2.23 -2.74
CA ASP A 36 -2.83 2.80 -1.81
C ASP A 36 -1.81 3.67 -2.55
N LEU A 37 -1.09 4.53 -1.82
CA LEU A 37 -0.03 5.36 -2.36
C LEU A 37 1.35 4.81 -2.01
N ARG A 38 2.19 4.61 -3.03
CA ARG A 38 3.62 4.37 -2.87
C ARG A 38 4.39 5.68 -3.01
N ILE A 39 4.85 6.19 -1.88
CA ILE A 39 5.70 7.37 -1.78
C ILE A 39 7.11 6.92 -1.41
N TYR A 40 8.12 7.44 -2.12
CA TYR A 40 9.51 7.11 -1.84
C TYR A 40 10.16 8.19 -0.98
N VAL A 41 10.91 7.76 0.02
CA VAL A 41 11.61 8.64 0.97
C VAL A 41 13.05 8.17 1.10
N LEU A 42 14.00 9.10 1.03
CA LEU A 42 15.43 8.88 1.26
C LEU A 42 15.83 9.52 2.59
N VAL A 43 16.38 8.73 3.50
CA VAL A 43 16.96 9.20 4.76
C VAL A 43 18.47 9.18 4.64
N THR A 44 19.13 10.33 4.74
CA THR A 44 20.60 10.43 4.58
C THR A 44 21.33 10.60 5.91
N SER A 45 20.63 10.98 6.96
CA SER A 45 21.20 11.14 8.29
C SER A 45 20.10 10.95 9.33
N TYR A 46 20.45 10.34 10.47
CA TYR A 46 19.55 10.19 11.62
C TYR A 46 19.85 11.19 12.74
N ARG A 47 21.06 11.79 12.74
CA ARG A 47 21.50 12.80 13.71
C ARG A 47 22.46 13.82 13.05
N PRO A 48 21.97 15.00 12.61
CA PRO A 48 20.57 15.42 12.61
C PRO A 48 19.74 14.60 11.63
N LEU A 49 18.45 14.43 11.87
CA LEU A 49 17.55 13.73 10.96
C LEU A 49 17.46 14.51 9.63
N LYS A 50 17.80 13.86 8.51
CA LYS A 50 17.67 14.40 7.15
C LYS A 50 16.88 13.43 6.29
N VAL A 51 15.72 13.87 5.81
CA VAL A 51 14.74 13.07 5.09
C VAL A 51 14.32 13.83 3.83
N TYR A 52 14.28 13.13 2.69
CA TYR A 52 13.93 13.67 1.39
C TYR A 52 12.80 12.84 0.80
N THR A 53 11.68 13.48 0.47
CA THR A 53 10.59 12.82 -0.27
C THR A 53 10.87 12.91 -1.76
N TYR A 54 10.80 11.78 -2.46
CA TYR A 54 10.96 11.77 -3.91
C TYR A 54 9.71 12.36 -4.58
N ARG A 55 9.93 13.18 -5.62
CA ARG A 55 8.85 13.88 -6.35
C ARG A 55 7.90 12.95 -7.12
N HIS A 56 8.33 11.71 -7.37
CA HIS A 56 7.50 10.72 -8.05
C HIS A 56 7.08 9.62 -7.08
N GLY A 57 5.87 9.14 -7.31
CA GLY A 57 5.26 8.00 -6.65
C GLY A 57 4.08 7.54 -7.49
N PHE A 58 3.33 6.57 -7.00
CA PHE A 58 2.15 6.08 -7.71
C PHE A 58 1.09 5.55 -6.76
N ALA A 59 -0.16 5.67 -7.19
CA ALA A 59 -1.27 4.91 -6.64
C ALA A 59 -1.29 3.50 -7.25
N ARG A 60 -1.54 2.48 -6.43
CA ARG A 60 -1.76 1.09 -6.87
C ARG A 60 -3.20 0.71 -6.61
N PHE A 61 -3.91 0.32 -7.66
CA PHE A 61 -5.32 -0.05 -7.59
C PHE A 61 -5.49 -1.55 -7.47
N THR A 62 -6.59 -1.96 -6.84
CA THR A 62 -7.16 -3.30 -7.05
C THR A 62 -7.66 -3.44 -8.49
N THR A 63 -7.75 -4.67 -8.99
CA THR A 63 -8.33 -4.99 -10.30
C THR A 63 -9.84 -5.08 -10.23
N VAL A 64 -10.39 -5.49 -9.08
CA VAL A 64 -11.83 -5.62 -8.82
C VAL A 64 -12.37 -4.45 -7.99
N ASN A 65 -13.69 -4.27 -8.04
CA ASN A 65 -14.38 -3.25 -7.26
C ASN A 65 -14.34 -3.62 -5.77
N TYR A 66 -14.29 -2.59 -4.92
CA TYR A 66 -14.34 -2.74 -3.49
C TYR A 66 -15.74 -3.14 -3.04
N SER A 67 -15.80 -4.12 -2.14
CA SER A 67 -17.01 -4.64 -1.51
C SER A 67 -16.70 -4.93 -0.05
N ASN A 68 -17.63 -4.62 0.85
CA ASN A 68 -17.57 -5.01 2.27
C ASN A 68 -18.62 -6.06 2.62
N GLU A 69 -19.22 -6.69 1.61
CA GLU A 69 -20.18 -7.75 1.83
C GLU A 69 -19.50 -8.93 2.52
N ALA A 70 -20.24 -9.63 3.38
CA ALA A 70 -19.66 -10.68 4.21
C ALA A 70 -18.96 -11.80 3.41
N HIS A 71 -19.41 -12.05 2.18
CA HIS A 71 -18.83 -13.04 1.29
C HIS A 71 -17.50 -12.59 0.63
N ASP A 72 -17.22 -11.29 0.62
CA ASP A 72 -16.03 -10.69 0.01
C ASP A 72 -14.94 -10.31 1.02
N ILE A 73 -15.21 -10.40 2.33
CA ILE A 73 -14.26 -10.00 3.39
C ILE A 73 -12.93 -10.77 3.29
N ASP A 74 -12.97 -12.04 2.90
CA ASP A 74 -11.78 -12.88 2.73
C ASP A 74 -11.21 -12.81 1.30
N ASN A 75 -11.83 -12.04 0.40
CA ASN A 75 -11.37 -11.89 -0.98
C ASN A 75 -10.20 -10.90 -1.06
N GLU A 76 -8.99 -11.43 -1.09
CA GLU A 76 -7.76 -10.65 -1.18
C GLU A 76 -7.71 -9.72 -2.39
N LEU A 77 -8.34 -10.08 -3.52
CA LEU A 77 -8.34 -9.23 -4.73
C LEU A 77 -9.09 -7.91 -4.51
N VAL A 78 -10.12 -7.91 -3.66
CA VAL A 78 -10.95 -6.75 -3.29
C VAL A 78 -10.22 -5.84 -2.30
N HIS A 79 -9.41 -6.42 -1.42
CA HIS A 79 -8.92 -5.73 -0.24
C HIS A 79 -7.42 -5.42 -0.25
N LEU A 80 -6.62 -6.17 -1.01
CA LEU A 80 -5.16 -6.05 -1.04
C LEU A 80 -4.67 -5.51 -2.39
N THR A 81 -4.06 -4.32 -2.37
CA THR A 81 -3.55 -3.62 -3.57
C THR A 81 -2.18 -4.11 -4.05
N ASN A 82 -1.67 -5.19 -3.47
CA ASN A 82 -0.32 -5.68 -3.72
C ASN A 82 -0.22 -6.32 -5.11
N VAL A 83 0.74 -5.89 -5.93
CA VAL A 83 0.98 -6.44 -7.28
C VAL A 83 1.17 -7.96 -7.26
N ALA A 84 1.79 -8.51 -6.22
CA ALA A 84 1.97 -9.96 -6.06
C ALA A 84 0.65 -10.74 -6.02
N ILE A 85 -0.42 -10.12 -5.50
CA ILE A 85 -1.77 -10.67 -5.46
C ILE A 85 -2.53 -10.29 -6.74
N GLN A 86 -2.51 -9.00 -7.08
CA GLN A 86 -3.28 -8.44 -8.18
C GLN A 86 -2.91 -9.00 -9.56
N LYS A 87 -1.66 -9.44 -9.77
CA LYS A 87 -1.22 -10.05 -11.04
C LYS A 87 -1.94 -11.36 -11.38
N HIS A 88 -2.57 -12.01 -10.40
CA HIS A 88 -3.33 -13.24 -10.58
C HIS A 88 -4.80 -13.00 -10.92
N SER A 89 -5.26 -11.75 -10.92
CA SER A 89 -6.61 -11.40 -11.34
C SER A 89 -6.73 -11.36 -12.86
N ASP A 90 -7.85 -11.84 -13.39
CA ASP A 90 -8.17 -11.81 -14.82
C ASP A 90 -8.17 -10.39 -15.42
N GLY A 91 -8.61 -9.39 -14.64
CA GLY A 91 -8.60 -7.98 -15.02
C GLY A 91 -7.24 -7.26 -14.93
N TYR A 92 -6.12 -7.95 -14.70
CA TYR A 92 -4.82 -7.30 -14.52
C TYR A 92 -4.19 -6.87 -15.85
N SER A 93 -4.08 -5.55 -16.04
CA SER A 93 -3.36 -4.96 -17.16
C SER A 93 -1.85 -5.11 -16.96
N HIS A 94 -1.21 -5.93 -17.80
CA HIS A 94 0.26 -6.09 -17.77
C HIS A 94 1.01 -4.85 -18.28
N SER A 95 0.37 -3.98 -19.05
CA SER A 95 0.97 -2.75 -19.57
C SER A 95 1.07 -1.64 -18.53
N HIS A 96 0.03 -1.44 -17.71
CA HIS A 96 -0.02 -0.34 -16.73
C HIS A 96 0.01 -0.84 -15.27
N GLY A 97 -0.18 -2.13 -15.03
CA GLY A 97 -0.09 -2.78 -13.72
C GLY A 97 -1.09 -2.27 -12.68
N GLY A 98 -2.18 -1.64 -13.12
CA GLY A 98 -3.15 -0.98 -12.23
C GLY A 98 -2.54 0.19 -11.46
N LYS A 99 -1.66 0.98 -12.08
CA LYS A 99 -0.97 2.10 -11.41
C LYS A 99 -1.26 3.44 -12.05
N TRP A 100 -1.48 4.45 -11.22
CA TRP A 100 -1.47 5.86 -11.65
C TRP A 100 -0.29 6.58 -11.03
N SER A 101 0.39 7.43 -11.81
CA SER A 101 1.37 8.35 -11.23
C SER A 101 0.68 9.30 -10.23
N LEU A 102 1.41 9.79 -9.23
CA LEU A 102 0.88 10.82 -8.31
C LEU A 102 0.38 12.06 -9.05
N ARG A 103 0.99 12.39 -10.20
CA ARG A 103 0.54 13.48 -11.06
C ARG A 103 -0.87 13.22 -11.61
N ASN A 104 -1.11 12.03 -12.16
CA ASN A 104 -2.42 11.67 -12.70
C ASN A 104 -3.48 11.59 -11.60
N LEU A 105 -3.11 11.07 -10.43
CA LEU A 105 -3.99 11.07 -9.27
C LEU A 105 -4.35 12.49 -8.82
N LYS A 106 -3.37 13.39 -8.75
CA LYS A 106 -3.61 14.79 -8.39
C LYS A 106 -4.56 15.46 -9.37
N LEU A 107 -4.34 15.28 -10.68
CA LEU A 107 -5.23 15.81 -11.72
C LEU A 107 -6.66 15.28 -11.58
N TYR A 108 -6.82 13.98 -11.28
CA TYR A 108 -8.12 13.38 -11.07
C TYR A 108 -8.83 13.99 -9.84
N ILE A 109 -8.11 14.14 -8.72
CA ILE A 109 -8.66 14.72 -7.49
C ILE A 109 -9.00 16.19 -7.68
N GLU A 110 -8.16 16.94 -8.40
CA GLU A 110 -8.42 18.33 -8.74
C GLU A 110 -9.70 18.48 -9.58
N GLY A 111 -9.87 17.63 -10.60
CA GLY A 111 -11.06 17.64 -11.45
C GLY A 111 -12.34 17.17 -10.76
N THR A 112 -12.26 16.32 -9.74
CA THR A 112 -13.43 15.75 -9.06
C THR A 112 -13.78 16.40 -7.73
N ARG A 113 -12.80 16.99 -7.04
CA ARG A 113 -12.91 17.52 -5.67
C ARG A 113 -12.38 18.95 -5.52
N GLY A 114 -11.87 19.54 -6.59
CA GLY A 114 -11.34 20.90 -6.61
C GLY A 114 -9.86 21.00 -6.26
N ALA A 115 -9.28 22.16 -6.60
CA ALA A 115 -7.84 22.43 -6.45
C ALA A 115 -7.37 22.42 -4.99
N GLU A 116 -8.22 22.84 -4.04
CA GLU A 116 -7.86 22.86 -2.62
C GLU A 116 -7.61 21.43 -2.09
N ALA A 117 -8.49 20.48 -2.44
CA ALA A 117 -8.33 19.09 -2.05
C ALA A 117 -7.07 18.46 -2.68
N ALA A 118 -6.79 18.79 -3.94
CA ALA A 118 -5.60 18.31 -4.64
C ALA A 118 -4.29 18.91 -4.11
N SER A 119 -4.32 20.15 -3.61
CA SER A 119 -3.18 20.81 -2.99
C SER A 119 -2.73 20.11 -1.71
N LYS A 120 -3.67 19.61 -0.90
CA LYS A 120 -3.40 18.91 0.37
C LYS A 120 -2.72 17.54 0.21
N LEU A 121 -2.56 17.04 -1.02
CA LEU A 121 -2.04 15.70 -1.28
C LEU A 121 -0.50 15.62 -1.28
N MET A 122 0.18 16.78 -1.30
CA MET A 122 1.64 16.91 -1.25
C MET A 122 2.05 18.13 -0.43
#